data_AF-A0AAP0NWX2-F1
#
_entry.id   AF-A0AAP0NWX2-F1
#
_cell.length_a   1.000
_cell.length_b   1.000
_cell.length_c   1.000
_cell.angle_alpha   90.00
_cell.angle_beta   90.00
_cell.angle_gamma   90.00
#
_symmetry.space_group_name_H-M   'P 1'
#
loop_
_entity.id
_entity.type
_entity.pdbx_description
1 polymer ?
#
loop_
_entity_poly.entity_id
_entity_poly.type
_entity_poly.pdbx_seq_one_letter_code
_entity_poly.pdbx_strand_id
1 'polypeptide(L)'
;MVAFGFCSHSLEDKKKEKKSRLLSRHKSKREKIYSQSETSQMHLDLFEVVRSQMQIAETMDACIRQSLVQLASSTAYREIYVPQISLELLTGICKYNFPSEKLYIQWKKRQANILEELLCTSASLKTDECRDVKNMLAMIKSNEQWDISSCPLEHAEVLLTIKKYSSKLSSGPGKFGLPGETIYWTSGYHLNIKLYQKLLSCVFDILDESQLVEEAEEILNLMKFTWTALGITQKIHNALYGWLLLKQYVETGEMRLLDHAILEIQKIQGSEKDEKEIAYISCLVCSITINGSKLSVNLVDAIFMSMSVWCGCKLKDYHLNLSQEPMTFKRILTLLVSVGMLASDESGVLKLVRPVTEPELAARLIKGLIENSVHATCKQLNDVYENFNMNSKPRKQHPLAMLAHQVKLIAEKESNDFIPVLRNWCPEAGIVSSMKFHKFYGDKLPFLDKVSCLSEDVICVFLWLLC
;
A
#
# COMPACT_ATOMS: atom_id res chain seq x y z
N MET A 1 -13.79 0.34 -1.03
CA MET A 1 -12.51 -0.28 -1.44
C MET A 1 -12.64 -1.78 -1.23
N VAL A 2 -13.00 -2.57 -2.24
CA VAL A 2 -12.98 -4.04 -2.07
C VAL A 2 -11.52 -4.48 -2.15
N ALA A 3 -10.87 -4.63 -1.01
CA ALA A 3 -9.54 -5.23 -0.92
C ALA A 3 -9.73 -6.76 -1.00
N PHE A 4 -9.51 -7.33 -2.18
CA PHE A 4 -9.35 -8.77 -2.30
C PHE A 4 -7.96 -9.14 -1.77
N GLY A 5 -7.93 -9.98 -0.74
CA GLY A 5 -6.71 -10.64 -0.29
C GLY A 5 -6.21 -11.57 -1.38
N PHE A 6 -5.09 -11.23 -2.01
CA PHE A 6 -4.40 -12.11 -2.94
C PHE A 6 -3.50 -13.07 -2.16
N CYS A 7 -3.86 -14.35 -2.19
CA CYS A 7 -2.94 -15.44 -1.93
C CYS A 7 -2.63 -16.06 -3.30
N SER A 8 -1.46 -15.76 -3.87
CA SER A 8 -0.99 -16.37 -5.12
C SER A 8 0.21 -17.28 -4.84
N HIS A 9 0.14 -18.47 -5.42
CA HIS A 9 1.17 -19.50 -5.40
C HIS A 9 2.37 -19.10 -6.27
N SER A 10 3.57 -19.40 -5.76
CA SER A 10 4.87 -19.18 -6.40
C SER A 10 5.06 -20.10 -7.61
N LEU A 11 5.49 -19.54 -8.74
CA LEU A 11 6.19 -20.23 -9.81
C LEU A 11 7.50 -19.49 -10.06
N GLU A 12 8.61 -20.19 -9.77
CA GLU A 12 9.97 -19.71 -10.03
C GLU A 12 10.22 -19.61 -11.53
N ASP A 13 10.82 -18.50 -11.98
CA ASP A 13 11.59 -18.51 -13.22
C ASP A 13 12.82 -17.59 -13.11
N LYS A 14 13.99 -18.21 -13.33
CA LYS A 14 15.31 -17.58 -13.33
C LYS A 14 15.48 -16.68 -14.56
N LYS A 15 15.92 -15.42 -14.38
CA LYS A 15 16.46 -14.62 -15.49
C LYS A 15 17.80 -13.97 -15.17
N LYS A 16 18.69 -14.11 -16.16
CA LYS A 16 20.08 -13.66 -16.25
C LYS A 16 20.17 -12.14 -16.38
N GLU A 17 21.11 -11.55 -15.64
CA GLU A 17 21.56 -10.17 -15.77
C GLU A 17 22.07 -9.85 -17.19
N LYS A 18 21.67 -8.69 -17.72
CA LYS A 18 22.40 -7.98 -18.78
C LYS A 18 22.53 -6.51 -18.38
N LYS A 19 23.76 -6.10 -18.09
CA LYS A 19 24.19 -4.71 -17.94
C LYS A 19 23.96 -3.93 -19.24
N SER A 20 23.33 -2.77 -19.14
CA SER A 20 23.48 -1.68 -20.11
C SER A 20 23.93 -0.41 -19.39
N ARG A 21 25.05 0.14 -19.88
CA ARG A 21 25.65 1.43 -19.48
C ARG A 21 24.99 2.58 -20.26
N LEU A 22 25.22 3.81 -19.76
CA LEU A 22 25.08 5.15 -20.38
C LEU A 22 23.72 5.81 -20.07
N LEU A 23 23.62 7.05 -19.55
CA LEU A 23 24.45 8.25 -19.71
C LEU A 23 24.46 9.10 -18.40
N SER A 24 25.62 9.31 -17.78
CA SER A 24 25.78 10.30 -16.70
C SER A 24 26.05 11.68 -17.28
N ARG A 25 25.12 12.62 -17.15
CA ARG A 25 25.30 14.01 -17.58
C ARG A 25 25.93 14.81 -16.43
N HIS A 26 27.21 15.16 -16.59
CA HIS A 26 27.94 16.04 -15.68
C HIS A 26 27.28 17.44 -15.59
N LYS A 27 26.94 17.89 -14.38
CA LYS A 27 26.70 19.32 -14.09
C LYS A 27 27.88 19.87 -13.27
N SER A 28 28.62 20.81 -13.86
CA SER A 28 29.71 21.55 -13.21
C SER A 28 29.14 22.69 -12.36
N LYS A 29 29.65 22.82 -11.14
CA LYS A 29 29.50 23.96 -10.22
C LYS A 29 29.74 25.32 -10.91
N ARG A 30 28.78 26.22 -10.83
CA ARG A 30 29.02 27.68 -10.72
C ARG A 30 27.91 28.30 -9.85
N GLU A 31 28.34 28.95 -8.78
CA GLU A 31 27.48 29.56 -7.77
C GLU A 31 26.89 30.91 -8.20
N LYS A 32 25.64 31.12 -7.76
CA LYS A 32 25.00 32.37 -7.32
C LYS A 32 24.95 33.54 -8.32
N ILE A 33 23.77 33.72 -8.95
CA ILE A 33 22.91 34.93 -9.01
C ILE A 33 21.74 34.62 -9.98
N TYR A 34 20.77 33.72 -9.70
CA TYR A 34 19.53 33.54 -10.51
C TYR A 34 18.44 32.73 -9.76
N SER A 35 18.03 33.11 -8.54
CA SER A 35 17.23 32.23 -7.67
C SER A 35 15.73 32.07 -7.99
N GLN A 36 15.13 32.91 -8.84
CA GLN A 36 13.70 32.80 -9.20
C GLN A 36 13.46 32.17 -10.58
N SER A 37 14.35 32.38 -11.56
CA SER A 37 14.22 31.74 -12.88
C SER A 37 14.61 30.25 -12.84
N GLU A 38 15.56 29.88 -11.98
CA GLU A 38 16.01 28.49 -11.83
C GLU A 38 14.93 27.60 -11.19
N THR A 39 14.17 28.11 -10.21
CA THR A 39 13.09 27.36 -9.56
C THR A 39 11.91 27.15 -10.50
N SER A 40 11.52 28.17 -11.28
CA SER A 40 10.48 28.01 -12.31
C SER A 40 10.89 27.02 -13.41
N GLN A 41 12.14 27.04 -13.85
CA GLN A 41 12.64 26.07 -14.83
C GLN A 41 12.67 24.65 -14.26
N MET A 42 13.11 24.48 -13.01
CA MET A 42 13.11 23.20 -12.32
C MET A 42 11.70 22.60 -12.21
N HIS A 43 10.69 23.41 -11.89
CA HIS A 43 9.30 22.94 -11.85
C HIS A 43 8.78 22.51 -13.23
N LEU A 44 9.15 23.23 -14.30
CA LEU A 44 8.78 22.85 -15.67
C LEU A 44 9.38 21.50 -16.05
N ASP A 45 10.66 21.28 -15.76
CA ASP A 45 11.35 20.02 -16.02
C ASP A 45 10.68 18.86 -15.23
N LEU A 46 10.32 19.09 -13.96
CA LEU A 46 9.60 18.10 -13.14
C LEU A 46 8.20 17.77 -13.69
N PHE A 47 7.47 18.76 -14.21
CA PHE A 47 6.17 18.51 -14.82
C PHE A 47 6.29 17.65 -16.08
N GLU A 48 7.36 17.79 -16.86
CA GLU A 48 7.63 16.92 -18.00
C GLU A 48 7.91 15.48 -17.56
N VAL A 49 8.69 15.29 -16.49
CA VAL A 49 8.90 13.96 -15.90
C VAL A 49 7.57 13.35 -15.47
N VAL A 50 6.75 14.07 -14.70
CA VAL A 50 5.42 13.59 -14.27
C VAL A 50 4.52 13.26 -15.47
N ARG A 51 4.48 14.12 -16.49
CA ARG A 51 3.70 13.89 -17.71
C ARG A 51 4.13 12.59 -18.40
N SER A 52 5.43 12.37 -18.54
CA SER A 52 6.00 11.15 -19.12
C SER A 52 5.64 9.92 -18.30
N GLN A 53 5.83 9.96 -16.97
CA GLN A 53 5.51 8.85 -16.06
C GLN A 53 3.99 8.54 -16.05
N MET A 54 3.14 9.54 -16.25
CA MET A 54 1.69 9.35 -16.41
C MET A 54 1.26 8.94 -17.81
N GLN A 55 2.19 8.86 -18.77
CA GLN A 55 1.94 8.56 -20.18
C GLN A 55 0.90 9.52 -20.82
N ILE A 56 0.99 10.80 -20.45
CA ILE A 56 0.12 11.84 -21.00
C ILE A 56 0.74 12.40 -22.28
N ALA A 57 -0.02 12.38 -23.38
CA ALA A 57 0.41 12.94 -24.65
C ALA A 57 0.60 14.47 -24.55
N GLU A 58 1.66 14.99 -25.17
CA GLU A 58 2.00 16.42 -25.15
C GLU A 58 0.88 17.30 -25.69
N THR A 59 0.19 16.86 -26.74
CA THR A 59 -0.94 17.58 -27.32
C THR A 59 -2.12 17.70 -26.35
N MET A 60 -2.38 16.64 -25.58
CA MET A 60 -3.43 16.65 -24.56
C MET A 60 -3.03 17.48 -23.34
N ASP A 61 -1.76 17.40 -22.90
CA ASP A 61 -1.24 18.24 -21.81
C ASP A 61 -1.34 19.73 -22.19
N ALA A 62 -0.87 20.11 -23.38
CA ALA A 62 -0.94 21.48 -23.88
C ALA A 62 -2.39 21.98 -23.96
N CYS A 63 -3.31 21.16 -24.48
CA CYS A 63 -4.74 21.48 -24.54
C CYS A 63 -5.32 21.72 -23.13
N ILE A 64 -5.04 20.83 -22.17
CA ILE A 64 -5.52 20.95 -20.80
C ILE A 64 -4.97 22.22 -20.14
N ARG A 65 -3.65 22.46 -20.26
CA ARG A 65 -3.01 23.66 -19.71
C ARG A 65 -3.65 24.92 -20.27
N GLN A 66 -3.84 24.99 -21.59
CA GLN A 66 -4.46 26.14 -22.27
C GLN A 66 -5.87 26.43 -21.72
N SER A 67 -6.71 25.40 -21.56
CA SER A 67 -8.05 25.56 -21.00
C SER A 67 -8.03 26.01 -19.53
N LEU A 68 -7.02 25.61 -18.76
CA LEU A 68 -6.90 25.99 -17.35
C LEU A 68 -6.23 27.37 -17.11
N VAL A 69 -5.65 28.00 -18.14
CA VAL A 69 -5.10 29.37 -18.03
C VAL A 69 -6.18 30.36 -17.58
N GLN A 70 -7.41 30.22 -18.11
CA GLN A 70 -8.53 31.09 -17.74
C GLN A 70 -8.90 30.94 -16.26
N LEU A 71 -8.97 29.70 -15.75
CA LEU A 71 -9.16 29.43 -14.33
C LEU A 71 -8.08 30.14 -13.51
N ALA A 72 -6.79 29.91 -13.82
CA ALA A 72 -5.66 30.49 -13.10
C ALA A 72 -5.67 32.04 -13.09
N SER A 73 -6.07 32.68 -14.19
CA SER A 73 -6.18 34.14 -14.29
C SER A 73 -7.34 34.72 -13.47
N SER A 74 -8.41 33.96 -13.28
CA SER A 74 -9.61 34.37 -12.53
C SER A 74 -9.51 34.12 -11.01
N THR A 75 -8.58 33.26 -10.58
CA THR A 75 -8.51 32.72 -9.22
C THR A 75 -7.30 33.21 -8.42
N ALA A 76 -6.76 34.41 -8.68
CA ALA A 76 -5.50 34.91 -8.12
C ALA A 76 -5.35 34.78 -6.56
N TYR A 77 -6.43 34.51 -5.82
CA TYR A 77 -6.42 34.30 -4.37
C TYR A 77 -7.37 33.19 -3.85
N ARG A 78 -7.82 32.22 -4.70
CA ARG A 78 -8.72 31.14 -4.26
C ARG A 78 -8.12 29.75 -4.49
N GLU A 79 -8.28 28.88 -3.49
CA GLU A 79 -7.97 27.46 -3.60
C GLU A 79 -8.81 26.80 -4.70
N ILE A 80 -8.15 26.01 -5.54
CA ILE A 80 -8.76 25.31 -6.68
C ILE A 80 -9.04 23.87 -6.25
N TYR A 81 -10.28 23.41 -6.42
CA TYR A 81 -10.67 22.03 -6.13
C TYR A 81 -11.07 21.28 -7.40
N VAL A 82 -11.21 19.96 -7.28
CA VAL A 82 -11.49 19.05 -8.42
C VAL A 82 -12.75 19.43 -9.22
N PRO A 83 -13.88 19.88 -8.60
CA PRO A 83 -15.05 20.31 -9.36
C PRO A 83 -14.78 21.53 -10.26
N GLN A 84 -14.02 22.52 -9.76
CA GLN A 84 -13.68 23.73 -10.52
C GLN A 84 -12.81 23.39 -11.73
N ILE A 85 -11.84 22.47 -11.55
CA ILE A 85 -11.02 21.97 -12.66
C ILE A 85 -11.91 21.30 -13.71
N SER A 86 -12.80 20.39 -13.28
CA SER A 86 -13.68 19.65 -14.21
C SER A 86 -14.65 20.56 -14.98
N LEU A 87 -15.16 21.61 -14.33
CA LEU A 87 -16.02 22.62 -14.96
C LEU A 87 -15.28 23.49 -15.96
N GLU A 88 -14.05 23.91 -15.63
CA GLU A 88 -13.26 24.72 -16.55
C GLU A 88 -12.88 23.90 -17.79
N LEU A 89 -12.51 22.64 -17.60
CA LEU A 89 -12.23 21.73 -18.70
C LEU A 89 -13.44 21.53 -19.62
N LEU A 90 -14.65 21.38 -19.06
CA LEU A 90 -15.89 21.32 -19.83
C LEU A 90 -16.22 22.62 -20.56
N THR A 91 -15.72 23.77 -20.08
CA THR A 91 -15.91 25.07 -20.71
C THR A 91 -14.92 25.29 -21.86
N GLY A 92 -13.66 24.90 -21.66
CA GLY A 92 -12.55 25.27 -22.55
C GLY A 92 -12.13 24.21 -23.57
N ILE A 93 -12.57 22.95 -23.43
CA ILE A 93 -12.20 21.85 -24.34
C ILE A 93 -13.41 21.48 -25.22
N CYS A 94 -13.18 21.42 -26.53
CA CYS A 94 -14.21 21.13 -27.53
C CYS A 94 -13.93 19.82 -28.28
N LYS A 95 -14.93 19.37 -29.06
CA LYS A 95 -14.86 18.15 -29.90
C LYS A 95 -13.64 18.11 -30.82
N TYR A 96 -13.21 19.26 -31.36
CA TYR A 96 -12.07 19.38 -32.29
C TYR A 96 -10.70 19.08 -31.64
N ASN A 97 -10.62 19.08 -30.30
CA ASN A 97 -9.39 18.73 -29.59
C ASN A 97 -9.16 17.21 -29.53
N PHE A 98 -10.09 16.39 -30.04
CA PHE A 98 -10.01 14.93 -29.97
C PHE A 98 -9.85 14.28 -31.35
N PRO A 99 -9.11 13.16 -31.45
CA PRO A 99 -8.97 12.40 -32.69
C PRO A 99 -10.28 11.79 -33.20
N SER A 100 -11.25 11.56 -32.31
CA SER A 100 -12.56 11.03 -32.67
C SER A 100 -13.65 11.53 -31.73
N GLU A 101 -14.86 11.65 -32.26
CA GLU A 101 -16.06 12.01 -31.50
C GLU A 101 -16.34 11.06 -30.33
N LYS A 102 -16.08 9.77 -30.52
CA LYS A 102 -16.22 8.75 -29.47
C LYS A 102 -15.37 9.05 -28.25
N LEU A 103 -14.10 9.45 -28.44
CA LEU A 103 -13.18 9.78 -27.35
C LEU A 103 -13.63 11.04 -26.61
N TYR A 104 -14.10 12.05 -27.35
CA TYR A 104 -14.66 13.26 -26.76
C TYR A 104 -15.91 12.97 -25.93
N ILE A 105 -16.86 12.17 -26.43
CA ILE A 105 -18.07 11.77 -25.68
C ILE A 105 -17.69 11.02 -24.40
N GLN A 106 -16.73 10.08 -24.47
CA GLN A 106 -16.23 9.35 -23.30
C GLN A 106 -15.60 10.28 -22.27
N TRP A 107 -14.78 11.23 -22.72
CA TRP A 107 -14.16 12.23 -21.86
C TRP A 107 -15.20 13.16 -21.22
N LYS A 108 -16.16 13.69 -21.99
CA LYS A 108 -17.25 14.56 -21.51
C LYS A 108 -18.07 13.84 -20.44
N LYS A 109 -18.46 12.60 -20.70
CA LYS A 109 -19.18 11.74 -19.75
C LYS A 109 -18.37 11.52 -18.48
N ARG A 110 -17.05 11.33 -18.58
CA ARG A 110 -16.16 11.21 -17.43
C ARG A 110 -16.13 12.49 -16.59
N GLN A 111 -16.02 13.68 -17.20
CA GLN A 111 -16.07 14.95 -16.46
C GLN A 111 -17.41 15.13 -15.71
N ALA A 112 -18.52 14.85 -16.39
CA ALA A 112 -19.85 14.93 -15.78
C ALA A 112 -20.04 13.91 -14.64
N ASN A 113 -19.47 12.70 -14.76
CA ASN A 113 -19.49 11.70 -13.68
C ASN A 113 -18.66 12.16 -12.46
N ILE A 114 -17.50 12.78 -12.68
CA ILE A 114 -16.68 13.35 -11.59
C ILE A 114 -17.47 14.43 -10.85
N LEU A 115 -18.12 15.34 -11.59
CA LEU A 115 -18.95 16.39 -11.00
C LEU A 115 -20.15 15.81 -10.24
N GLU A 116 -20.81 14.79 -10.77
CA GLU A 116 -21.92 14.15 -10.08
C GLU A 116 -21.46 13.51 -8.76
N GLU A 117 -20.34 12.79 -8.76
CA GLU A 117 -19.81 12.15 -7.55
C GLU A 117 -19.45 13.18 -6.46
N LEU A 118 -18.89 14.33 -6.86
CA LEU A 118 -18.42 15.35 -5.92
C LEU A 118 -19.53 16.30 -5.43
N LEU A 119 -20.53 16.59 -6.28
CA LEU A 119 -21.58 17.56 -6.00
C LEU A 119 -22.88 16.90 -5.50
N CYS A 120 -23.19 15.67 -5.94
CA CYS A 120 -24.46 15.00 -5.70
C CYS A 120 -24.35 13.81 -4.71
N THR A 121 -23.74 14.06 -3.55
CA THR A 121 -23.61 13.07 -2.47
C THR A 121 -24.91 12.83 -1.71
N SER A 122 -25.00 11.71 -0.97
CA SER A 122 -26.19 11.33 -0.19
C SER A 122 -26.65 12.39 0.82
N ALA A 123 -25.73 13.21 1.33
CA ALA A 123 -26.02 14.33 2.21
C ALA A 123 -26.58 15.56 1.47
N SER A 124 -26.22 15.78 0.19
CA SER A 124 -26.64 16.94 -0.62
C SER A 124 -27.92 16.71 -1.43
N LEU A 125 -28.36 15.46 -1.63
CA LEU A 125 -29.58 15.10 -2.38
C LEU A 125 -30.91 15.61 -1.78
N LYS A 126 -30.89 16.25 -0.60
CA LYS A 126 -32.09 16.77 0.05
C LYS A 126 -32.55 18.13 -0.48
N THR A 127 -31.78 18.78 -1.36
CA THR A 127 -32.13 20.10 -1.90
C THR A 127 -32.59 20.01 -3.36
N ASP A 128 -33.59 20.83 -3.72
CA ASP A 128 -34.04 20.96 -5.11
C ASP A 128 -32.88 21.39 -6.03
N GLU A 129 -32.00 22.29 -5.57
CA GLU A 129 -30.79 22.70 -6.29
C GLU A 129 -29.89 21.51 -6.67
N CYS A 130 -29.71 20.52 -5.78
CA CYS A 130 -28.91 19.34 -6.08
C CYS A 130 -29.56 18.46 -7.16
N ARG A 131 -30.90 18.35 -7.14
CA ARG A 131 -31.65 17.60 -8.15
C ARG A 131 -31.54 18.29 -9.52
N ASP A 132 -31.60 19.61 -9.55
CA ASP A 132 -31.45 20.39 -10.78
C ASP A 132 -30.03 20.23 -11.35
N VAL A 133 -28.99 20.31 -10.50
CA VAL A 133 -27.61 20.03 -10.90
C VAL A 133 -27.45 18.61 -11.44
N LYS A 134 -28.07 17.62 -10.80
CA LYS A 134 -28.04 16.23 -11.28
C LYS A 134 -28.70 16.08 -12.66
N ASN A 135 -29.82 16.76 -12.90
CA ASN A 135 -30.49 16.77 -14.20
C ASN A 135 -29.62 17.44 -15.28
N MET A 136 -28.99 18.59 -14.97
CA MET A 136 -28.04 19.26 -15.86
C MET A 136 -26.84 18.37 -16.20
N LEU A 137 -26.29 17.65 -15.22
CA LEU A 137 -25.21 16.69 -15.45
C LEU A 137 -25.67 15.49 -16.30
N ALA A 138 -26.91 15.03 -16.14
CA ALA A 138 -27.48 14.01 -17.01
C ALA A 138 -27.58 14.50 -18.46
N MET A 139 -28.00 15.75 -18.68
CA MET A 139 -28.00 16.38 -20.01
C MET A 139 -26.59 16.41 -20.63
N ILE A 140 -25.56 16.80 -19.87
CA ILE A 140 -24.18 16.81 -20.39
C ILE A 140 -23.72 15.41 -20.83
N LYS A 141 -24.20 14.34 -20.17
CA LYS A 141 -23.84 12.95 -20.48
C LYS A 141 -24.57 12.36 -21.67
N SER A 142 -25.86 12.65 -21.81
CA SER A 142 -26.75 11.95 -22.74
C SER A 142 -26.81 12.60 -24.12
N ASN A 143 -26.50 13.89 -24.22
CA ASN A 143 -26.96 14.65 -25.35
C ASN A 143 -25.93 14.66 -26.50
N GLU A 144 -26.26 14.01 -27.61
CA GLU A 144 -25.67 14.29 -28.93
C GLU A 144 -26.03 15.73 -29.36
N GLN A 145 -27.20 16.23 -28.93
CA GLN A 145 -27.63 17.62 -29.11
C GLN A 145 -26.83 18.65 -28.29
N TRP A 146 -26.12 18.24 -27.22
CA TRP A 146 -25.13 19.13 -26.56
C TRP A 146 -24.02 19.51 -27.54
N ASP A 147 -23.76 18.69 -28.56
CA ASP A 147 -22.70 18.96 -29.53
C ASP A 147 -23.25 19.46 -30.89
N ILE A 148 -24.57 19.40 -31.11
CA ILE A 148 -25.21 19.62 -32.43
C ILE A 148 -26.28 20.74 -32.42
N SER A 149 -27.03 20.97 -31.32
CA SER A 149 -28.25 21.80 -31.38
C SER A 149 -28.48 22.83 -30.28
N SER A 150 -27.65 22.94 -29.24
CA SER A 150 -27.80 24.00 -28.23
C SER A 150 -26.96 25.22 -28.56
N CYS A 151 -27.53 26.41 -28.39
CA CYS A 151 -26.84 27.67 -28.55
C CYS A 151 -25.64 27.71 -27.57
N PRO A 152 -24.44 28.19 -27.95
CA PRO A 152 -23.30 28.35 -27.03
C PRO A 152 -23.64 29.06 -25.71
N LEU A 153 -24.66 29.92 -25.72
CA LEU A 153 -25.21 30.59 -24.55
C LEU A 153 -25.87 29.64 -23.54
N GLU A 154 -26.65 28.66 -23.98
CA GLU A 154 -27.33 27.69 -23.10
C GLU A 154 -26.30 26.77 -22.39
N HIS A 155 -25.25 26.38 -23.10
CA HIS A 155 -24.12 25.63 -22.53
C HIS A 155 -23.43 26.41 -21.41
N ALA A 156 -23.15 27.68 -21.68
CA ALA A 156 -22.52 28.56 -20.71
C ALA A 156 -23.42 28.74 -19.48
N GLU A 157 -24.73 28.91 -19.65
CA GLU A 157 -25.68 29.02 -18.53
C GLU A 157 -25.76 27.77 -17.66
N VAL A 158 -25.78 26.58 -18.27
CA VAL A 158 -25.76 25.30 -17.53
C VAL A 158 -24.48 25.19 -16.70
N LEU A 159 -23.31 25.39 -17.33
CA LEU A 159 -22.02 25.30 -16.64
C LEU A 159 -21.87 26.37 -15.55
N LEU A 160 -22.37 27.60 -15.79
CA LEU A 160 -22.39 28.68 -14.80
C LEU A 160 -23.28 28.33 -13.60
N THR A 161 -24.41 27.67 -13.81
CA THR A 161 -25.31 27.25 -12.73
C THR A 161 -24.64 26.18 -11.85
N ILE A 162 -24.00 25.19 -12.47
CA ILE A 162 -23.22 24.18 -11.74
C ILE A 162 -22.03 24.83 -11.01
N LYS A 163 -21.33 25.79 -11.64
CA LYS A 163 -20.22 26.56 -11.03
C LYS A 163 -20.66 27.36 -9.81
N LYS A 164 -21.84 28.00 -9.86
CA LYS A 164 -22.45 28.70 -8.70
C LYS A 164 -22.75 27.73 -7.56
N TYR A 165 -23.34 26.58 -7.87
CA TYR A 165 -23.63 25.55 -6.88
C TYR A 165 -22.36 24.98 -6.21
N SER A 166 -21.34 24.64 -7.01
CA SER A 166 -20.04 24.20 -6.50
C SER A 166 -19.37 25.27 -5.63
N SER A 167 -19.43 26.54 -6.04
CA SER A 167 -18.87 27.65 -5.25
C SER A 167 -19.56 27.78 -3.89
N LYS A 168 -20.90 27.66 -3.85
CA LYS A 168 -21.69 27.65 -2.61
C LYS A 168 -21.26 26.52 -1.69
N LEU A 169 -21.11 25.30 -2.21
CA LEU A 169 -20.63 24.15 -1.43
C LEU A 169 -19.21 24.34 -0.87
N SER A 170 -18.29 24.88 -1.68
CA SER A 170 -16.91 25.12 -1.25
C SER A 170 -16.76 26.26 -0.22
N SER A 171 -17.74 27.18 -0.16
CA SER A 171 -17.72 28.32 0.76
C SER A 171 -18.19 28.00 2.18
N GLY A 172 -18.77 26.81 2.40
CA GLY A 172 -19.17 26.36 3.73
C GLY A 172 -17.96 26.10 4.62
N PRO A 173 -18.09 26.27 5.95
CA PRO A 173 -17.01 25.94 6.87
C PRO A 173 -16.66 24.45 6.82
N GLY A 174 -15.37 24.13 6.92
CA GLY A 174 -14.89 22.76 7.13
C GLY A 174 -15.51 22.14 8.40
N LYS A 175 -15.65 20.82 8.42
CA LYS A 175 -16.28 20.08 9.52
C LYS A 175 -15.35 19.96 10.73
N PHE A 176 -14.04 19.87 10.52
CA PHE A 176 -13.04 19.64 11.58
C PHE A 176 -12.20 20.87 11.90
N GLY A 177 -12.32 21.94 11.10
CA GLY A 177 -11.57 23.17 11.28
C GLY A 177 -10.09 22.98 10.96
N LEU A 178 -9.79 22.15 9.95
CA LEU A 178 -8.46 22.01 9.37
C LEU A 178 -8.20 23.13 8.33
N PRO A 179 -6.96 23.61 8.17
CA PRO A 179 -6.64 24.62 7.17
C PRO A 179 -6.95 24.13 5.75
N GLY A 180 -7.68 24.94 4.97
CA GLY A 180 -8.08 24.61 3.58
C GLY A 180 -9.12 23.48 3.48
N GLU A 181 -9.73 23.08 4.60
CA GLU A 181 -10.75 22.04 4.62
C GLU A 181 -12.02 22.48 3.88
N THR A 182 -12.51 21.61 3.00
CA THR A 182 -13.80 21.77 2.35
C THR A 182 -14.68 20.54 2.53
N ILE A 183 -15.96 20.70 2.19
CA ILE A 183 -16.91 19.59 2.17
C ILE A 183 -16.42 18.39 1.32
N TYR A 184 -15.66 18.65 0.26
CA TYR A 184 -15.14 17.63 -0.65
C TYR A 184 -14.17 16.64 0.00
N TRP A 185 -13.50 17.05 1.09
CA TRP A 185 -12.61 16.19 1.86
C TRP A 185 -13.32 14.99 2.47
N THR A 186 -14.63 15.09 2.71
CA THR A 186 -15.45 14.03 3.33
C THR A 186 -16.50 13.48 2.39
N SER A 187 -17.05 14.29 1.49
CA SER A 187 -18.11 13.86 0.58
C SER A 187 -17.55 13.09 -0.63
N GLY A 188 -16.39 13.53 -1.15
CA GLY A 188 -15.75 12.99 -2.36
C GLY A 188 -14.47 12.19 -2.12
N TYR A 189 -14.15 11.89 -0.86
CA TYR A 189 -12.83 11.37 -0.46
C TYR A 189 -12.38 10.11 -1.22
N HIS A 190 -13.31 9.22 -1.57
CA HIS A 190 -12.99 7.98 -2.27
C HIS A 190 -12.40 8.26 -3.67
N LEU A 191 -12.92 9.26 -4.39
CA LEU A 191 -12.39 9.68 -5.68
C LEU A 191 -11.06 10.40 -5.48
N ASN A 192 -10.98 11.32 -4.50
CA ASN A 192 -9.76 12.07 -4.23
C ASN A 192 -8.58 11.15 -3.85
N ILE A 193 -8.81 10.14 -3.01
CA ILE A 193 -7.80 9.14 -2.65
C ILE A 193 -7.36 8.37 -3.90
N LYS A 194 -8.29 8.01 -4.80
CA LYS A 194 -7.94 7.28 -6.03
C LYS A 194 -7.13 8.14 -7.00
N LEU A 195 -7.46 9.43 -7.11
CA LEU A 195 -6.66 10.39 -7.87
C LEU A 195 -5.26 10.52 -7.26
N TYR A 196 -5.17 10.67 -5.93
CA TYR A 196 -3.89 10.77 -5.24
C TYR A 196 -3.03 9.51 -5.36
N GLN A 197 -3.63 8.32 -5.26
CA GLN A 197 -2.92 7.06 -5.52
C GLN A 197 -2.34 6.99 -6.94
N LYS A 198 -3.09 7.51 -7.93
CA LYS A 198 -2.59 7.60 -9.31
C LYS A 198 -1.49 8.63 -9.48
N LEU A 199 -1.56 9.76 -8.79
CA LEU A 199 -0.44 10.72 -8.73
C LEU A 199 0.79 10.06 -8.10
N LEU A 200 0.66 9.42 -6.94
CA LEU A 200 1.78 8.73 -6.30
C LEU A 200 2.43 7.66 -7.18
N SER A 201 1.70 7.09 -8.14
CA SER A 201 2.27 6.10 -9.06
C SER A 201 3.34 6.70 -10.00
N CYS A 202 3.43 8.03 -10.14
CA CYS A 202 4.40 8.70 -11.02
C CYS A 202 5.85 8.65 -10.51
N VAL A 203 6.06 8.23 -9.26
CA VAL A 203 7.41 8.12 -8.68
C VAL A 203 8.10 6.81 -9.08
N PHE A 204 7.36 5.85 -9.63
CA PHE A 204 7.90 4.60 -10.16
C PHE A 204 8.22 4.77 -11.63
N ASP A 205 9.36 4.22 -12.08
CA ASP A 205 9.74 4.28 -13.48
C ASP A 205 8.80 3.40 -14.33
N ILE A 206 8.13 4.01 -15.30
CA ILE A 206 7.27 3.32 -16.28
C ILE A 206 7.98 2.22 -17.10
N LEU A 207 9.31 2.28 -17.25
CA LEU A 207 10.09 1.29 -17.98
C LEU A 207 10.57 0.15 -17.08
N ASP A 208 10.74 0.42 -15.79
CA ASP A 208 11.16 -0.54 -14.78
C ASP A 208 10.50 -0.21 -13.44
N GLU A 209 9.31 -0.78 -13.20
CA GLU A 209 8.52 -0.47 -12.01
C GLU A 209 9.18 -0.92 -10.70
N SER A 210 10.34 -1.60 -10.74
CA SER A 210 11.15 -1.90 -9.56
C SER A 210 11.92 -0.68 -9.04
N GLN A 211 12.13 0.33 -9.89
CA GLN A 211 12.92 1.51 -9.56
C GLN A 211 12.03 2.73 -9.31
N LEU A 212 12.52 3.60 -8.45
CA LEU A 212 12.03 4.96 -8.33
C LEU A 212 12.77 5.85 -9.33
N VAL A 213 12.08 6.85 -9.88
CA VAL A 213 12.70 7.88 -10.72
C VAL A 213 13.69 8.71 -9.90
N GLU A 214 14.71 9.28 -10.56
CA GLU A 214 15.74 10.08 -9.87
C GLU A 214 15.14 11.26 -9.11
N GLU A 215 14.08 11.87 -9.66
CA GLU A 215 13.37 13.02 -9.10
C GLU A 215 12.22 12.66 -8.14
N ALA A 216 12.20 11.44 -7.59
CA ALA A 216 11.07 10.97 -6.79
C ALA A 216 10.76 11.87 -5.59
N GLU A 217 11.78 12.39 -4.88
CA GLU A 217 11.58 13.27 -3.73
C GLU A 217 11.01 14.63 -4.15
N GLU A 218 11.49 15.20 -5.24
CA GLU A 218 11.01 16.45 -5.82
C GLU A 218 9.55 16.31 -6.30
N ILE A 219 9.22 15.18 -6.93
CA ILE A 219 7.86 14.85 -7.36
C ILE A 219 6.93 14.74 -6.14
N LEU A 220 7.34 14.07 -5.06
CA LEU A 220 6.57 13.98 -3.82
C LEU A 220 6.35 15.36 -3.18
N ASN A 221 7.36 16.23 -3.22
CA ASN A 221 7.23 17.61 -2.74
C ASN A 221 6.28 18.43 -3.61
N LEU A 222 6.30 18.24 -4.94
CA LEU A 222 5.35 18.86 -5.87
C LEU A 222 3.91 18.39 -5.61
N MET A 223 3.70 17.12 -5.23
CA MET A 223 2.36 16.61 -4.93
C MET A 223 1.72 17.28 -3.71
N LYS A 224 2.49 17.89 -2.81
CA LYS A 224 1.95 18.62 -1.65
C LYS A 224 1.02 19.77 -2.06
N PHE A 225 1.24 20.38 -3.23
CA PHE A 225 0.34 21.41 -3.76
C PHE A 225 -1.07 20.88 -4.08
N THR A 226 -1.24 19.56 -4.20
CA THR A 226 -2.55 18.94 -4.44
C THR A 226 -3.29 18.56 -3.16
N TRP A 227 -2.62 18.62 -2.00
CA TRP A 227 -3.14 18.07 -0.75
C TRP A 227 -4.44 18.73 -0.31
N THR A 228 -4.50 20.05 -0.32
CA THR A 228 -5.72 20.78 0.04
C THR A 228 -6.87 20.49 -0.92
N ALA A 229 -6.59 20.37 -2.22
CA ALA A 229 -7.60 20.08 -3.24
C ALA A 229 -8.21 18.67 -3.07
N LEU A 230 -7.41 17.72 -2.56
CA LEU A 230 -7.76 16.30 -2.44
C LEU A 230 -8.11 15.87 -1.01
N GLY A 231 -7.85 16.69 0.01
CA GLY A 231 -7.99 16.31 1.41
C GLY A 231 -6.94 15.32 1.87
N ILE A 232 -5.70 15.50 1.45
CA ILE A 232 -4.57 14.64 1.85
C ILE A 232 -3.82 15.32 2.98
N THR A 233 -3.74 14.65 4.12
CA THR A 233 -2.84 15.04 5.21
C THR A 233 -1.53 14.26 5.12
N GLN A 234 -0.50 14.68 5.87
CA GLN A 234 0.76 13.95 5.93
C GLN A 234 0.55 12.48 6.35
N LYS A 235 -0.33 12.21 7.33
CA LYS A 235 -0.63 10.84 7.76
C LYS A 235 -1.27 10.01 6.65
N ILE A 236 -2.23 10.57 5.93
CA ILE A 236 -2.88 9.90 4.78
C ILE A 236 -1.85 9.64 3.67
N HIS A 237 -0.99 10.62 3.38
CA HIS A 237 0.07 10.47 2.38
C HIS A 237 1.02 9.33 2.74
N ASN A 238 1.59 9.34 3.95
CA ASN A 238 2.52 8.32 4.41
C ASN A 238 1.87 6.92 4.36
N ALA A 239 0.60 6.80 4.74
CA ALA A 239 -0.13 5.53 4.70
C ALA A 239 -0.33 5.04 3.26
N LEU A 240 -0.79 5.91 2.36
CA LEU A 240 -1.02 5.56 0.96
C LEU A 240 0.28 5.25 0.21
N TYR A 241 1.33 6.03 0.46
CA TYR A 241 2.62 5.86 -0.19
C TYR A 241 3.34 4.61 0.33
N GLY A 242 3.38 4.39 1.64
CA GLY A 242 3.92 3.17 2.24
C GLY A 242 3.19 1.91 1.76
N TRP A 243 1.87 1.97 1.59
CA TRP A 243 1.09 0.88 0.99
C TRP A 243 1.45 0.63 -0.46
N LEU A 244 1.60 1.68 -1.27
CA LEU A 244 1.93 1.56 -2.69
C LEU A 244 3.36 1.01 -2.88
N LEU A 245 4.31 1.44 -2.07
CA LEU A 245 5.67 0.89 -2.02
C LEU A 245 5.66 -0.60 -1.65
N LEU A 246 4.86 -1.01 -0.66
CA LEU A 246 4.70 -2.42 -0.33
C LEU A 246 4.07 -3.19 -1.51
N LYS A 247 3.03 -2.65 -2.13
CA LYS A 247 2.40 -3.27 -3.30
C LYS A 247 3.43 -3.51 -4.41
N GLN A 248 4.24 -2.50 -4.70
CA GLN A 248 5.27 -2.59 -5.73
C GLN A 248 6.38 -3.57 -5.35
N TYR A 249 6.79 -3.62 -4.08
CA TYR A 249 7.69 -4.66 -3.57
C TYR A 249 7.11 -6.07 -3.79
N VAL A 250 5.83 -6.28 -3.51
CA VAL A 250 5.18 -7.59 -3.70
C VAL A 250 5.18 -8.02 -5.16
N GLU A 251 5.08 -7.07 -6.09
CA GLU A 251 5.06 -7.32 -7.53
C GLU A 251 6.47 -7.51 -8.12
N THR A 252 7.48 -6.83 -7.58
CA THR A 252 8.83 -6.74 -8.19
C THR A 252 9.92 -7.51 -7.43
N GLY A 253 9.73 -7.73 -6.13
CA GLY A 253 10.76 -8.25 -5.23
C GLY A 253 11.86 -7.25 -4.86
N GLU A 254 11.78 -5.97 -5.27
CA GLU A 254 12.84 -4.99 -4.98
C GLU A 254 12.84 -4.58 -3.51
N MET A 255 13.84 -5.09 -2.79
CA MET A 255 13.97 -4.95 -1.34
C MET A 255 14.02 -3.49 -0.86
N ARG A 256 14.59 -2.57 -1.65
CA ARG A 256 14.61 -1.15 -1.30
C ARG A 256 13.21 -0.58 -1.16
N LEU A 257 12.23 -1.03 -1.96
CA LEU A 257 10.85 -0.55 -1.85
C LEU A 257 10.23 -0.94 -0.50
N LEU A 258 10.57 -2.11 0.03
CA LEU A 258 10.15 -2.52 1.38
C LEU A 258 10.79 -1.64 2.47
N ASP A 259 12.05 -1.22 2.33
CA ASP A 259 12.67 -0.27 3.27
C ASP A 259 11.92 1.07 3.28
N HIS A 260 11.66 1.62 2.09
CA HIS A 260 10.92 2.88 1.97
C HIS A 260 9.51 2.73 2.56
N ALA A 261 8.83 1.62 2.31
CA ALA A 261 7.51 1.35 2.91
C ALA A 261 7.58 1.38 4.44
N ILE A 262 8.56 0.72 5.05
CA ILE A 262 8.76 0.71 6.52
C ILE A 262 8.99 2.14 7.03
N LEU A 263 9.85 2.92 6.36
CA LEU A 263 10.13 4.30 6.75
C LEU A 263 8.87 5.17 6.72
N GLU A 264 8.06 5.08 5.66
CA GLU A 264 6.81 5.84 5.57
C GLU A 264 5.81 5.47 6.67
N ILE A 265 5.66 4.17 6.97
CA ILE A 265 4.77 3.73 8.05
C ILE A 265 5.28 4.22 9.42
N GLN A 266 6.59 4.21 9.66
CA GLN A 266 7.18 4.67 10.92
C GLN A 266 7.00 6.18 11.14
N LYS A 267 7.00 7.00 10.07
CA LYS A 267 6.69 8.44 10.16
C LYS A 267 5.29 8.69 10.74
N ILE A 268 4.33 7.79 10.53
CA ILE A 268 2.98 7.91 11.09
C ILE A 268 3.01 7.69 12.60
N GLN A 269 3.77 6.69 13.08
CA GLN A 269 3.88 6.39 14.50
C GLN A 269 4.60 7.49 15.30
N GLY A 270 5.61 8.12 14.69
CA GLY A 270 6.37 9.22 15.32
C GLY A 270 5.70 10.59 15.25
N SER A 271 4.56 10.71 14.56
CA SER A 271 3.88 12.00 14.37
C SER A 271 3.06 12.43 15.59
N GLU A 272 2.95 13.75 15.80
CA GLU A 272 2.12 14.31 16.87
C GLU A 272 0.64 13.95 16.70
N LYS A 273 -0.05 13.78 17.83
CA LYS A 273 -1.49 13.49 17.86
C LYS A 273 -2.29 14.79 17.76
N ASP A 274 -2.67 15.15 16.55
CA ASP A 274 -3.69 16.18 16.30
C ASP A 274 -5.09 15.54 16.34
N GLU A 275 -5.89 15.93 17.34
CA GLU A 275 -7.27 15.43 17.53
C GLU A 275 -8.19 15.76 16.36
N LYS A 276 -7.99 16.91 15.70
CA LYS A 276 -8.79 17.30 14.52
C LYS A 276 -8.49 16.40 13.34
N GLU A 277 -7.21 16.11 13.12
CA GLU A 277 -6.77 15.19 12.06
C GLU A 277 -7.27 13.77 12.33
N ILE A 278 -7.23 13.31 13.59
CA ILE A 278 -7.76 11.99 13.99
C ILE A 278 -9.28 11.93 13.72
N ALA A 279 -10.04 12.97 14.09
CA ALA A 279 -11.47 13.03 13.83
C ALA A 279 -11.79 13.06 12.32
N TYR A 280 -10.97 13.76 11.53
CA TYR A 280 -11.08 13.79 10.07
C TYR A 280 -10.85 12.40 9.46
N ILE A 281 -9.71 11.76 9.76
CA ILE A 281 -9.37 10.43 9.26
C ILE A 281 -10.43 9.41 9.64
N SER A 282 -10.99 9.52 10.85
CA SER A 282 -12.06 8.63 11.34
C SER A 282 -13.33 8.67 10.46
N CYS A 283 -13.57 9.77 9.74
CA CYS A 283 -14.69 9.88 8.81
C CYS A 283 -14.42 9.27 7.42
N LEU A 284 -13.17 8.93 7.10
CA LEU A 284 -12.78 8.32 5.82
C LEU A 284 -13.00 6.80 5.85
N VAL A 285 -14.25 6.38 5.91
CA VAL A 285 -14.63 4.99 6.19
C VAL A 285 -14.38 4.06 5.00
N CYS A 286 -13.58 3.03 5.19
CA CYS A 286 -13.36 1.95 4.24
C CYS A 286 -14.01 0.65 4.73
N SER A 287 -14.59 -0.09 3.80
CA SER A 287 -15.00 -1.47 4.05
C SER A 287 -13.92 -2.43 3.58
N ILE A 288 -13.46 -3.33 4.46
CA ILE A 288 -12.47 -4.36 4.15
C ILE A 288 -13.04 -5.74 4.50
N THR A 289 -12.55 -6.78 3.83
CA THR A 289 -12.93 -8.17 4.13
C THR A 289 -11.68 -8.94 4.57
N ILE A 290 -11.70 -9.45 5.80
CA ILE A 290 -10.61 -10.25 6.36
C ILE A 290 -11.21 -11.56 6.88
N ASN A 291 -10.70 -12.69 6.40
CA ASN A 291 -11.18 -14.03 6.78
C ASN A 291 -12.70 -14.22 6.62
N GLY A 292 -13.30 -13.60 5.59
CA GLY A 292 -14.74 -13.64 5.33
C GLY A 292 -15.56 -12.60 6.13
N SER A 293 -14.98 -11.97 7.15
CA SER A 293 -15.63 -10.93 7.96
C SER A 293 -15.49 -9.57 7.29
N LYS A 294 -16.62 -8.89 7.06
CA LYS A 294 -16.66 -7.53 6.53
C LYS A 294 -16.56 -6.53 7.70
N LEU A 295 -15.51 -5.72 7.69
CA LEU A 295 -15.26 -4.68 8.67
C LEU A 295 -15.47 -3.30 8.04
N SER A 296 -15.81 -2.34 8.87
CA SER A 296 -15.91 -0.92 8.51
C SER A 296 -14.97 -0.15 9.43
N VAL A 297 -13.85 0.31 8.89
CA VAL A 297 -12.77 0.99 9.63
C VAL A 297 -12.34 2.24 8.85
N ASN A 298 -11.60 3.16 9.47
CA ASN A 298 -11.07 4.30 8.73
C ASN A 298 -10.00 3.87 7.71
N LEU A 299 -9.68 4.76 6.76
CA LEU A 299 -8.73 4.51 5.67
C LEU A 299 -7.36 4.02 6.15
N VAL A 300 -6.79 4.66 7.17
CA VAL A 300 -5.44 4.34 7.65
C VAL A 300 -5.43 2.96 8.29
N ASP A 301 -6.42 2.64 9.13
CA ASP A 301 -6.57 1.32 9.72
C ASP A 301 -6.84 0.25 8.67
N ALA A 302 -7.64 0.55 7.63
CA ALA A 302 -7.85 -0.38 6.51
C ALA A 302 -6.53 -0.73 5.80
N ILE A 303 -5.68 0.28 5.57
CA ILE A 303 -4.36 0.10 4.98
C ILE A 303 -3.49 -0.75 5.90
N PHE A 304 -3.41 -0.39 7.18
CA PHE A 304 -2.56 -1.09 8.16
C PHE A 304 -3.01 -2.54 8.36
N MET A 305 -4.31 -2.79 8.43
CA MET A 305 -4.86 -4.15 8.50
C MET A 305 -4.52 -4.95 7.23
N SER A 306 -4.62 -4.36 6.04
CA SER A 306 -4.21 -5.02 4.80
C SER A 306 -2.73 -5.41 4.80
N MET A 307 -1.85 -4.52 5.25
CA MET A 307 -0.41 -4.77 5.35
C MET A 307 -0.10 -5.81 6.43
N SER A 308 -0.78 -5.72 7.57
CA SER A 308 -0.66 -6.66 8.70
C SER A 308 -1.03 -8.09 8.32
N VAL A 309 -2.15 -8.26 7.60
CA VAL A 309 -2.58 -9.56 7.07
C VAL A 309 -1.51 -10.14 6.15
N TRP A 310 -1.00 -9.34 5.20
CA TRP A 310 0.05 -9.79 4.28
C TRP A 310 1.33 -10.21 5.03
N CYS A 311 1.79 -9.40 5.99
CA CYS A 311 2.96 -9.72 6.79
C CYS A 311 2.73 -11.01 7.60
N GLY A 312 1.56 -11.14 8.23
CA GLY A 312 1.16 -12.33 8.97
C GLY A 312 1.16 -13.59 8.10
N CYS A 313 0.67 -13.52 6.86
CA CYS A 313 0.72 -14.63 5.91
C CYS A 313 2.16 -15.06 5.59
N LYS A 314 3.08 -14.12 5.37
CA LYS A 314 4.49 -14.42 5.10
C LYS A 314 5.22 -14.98 6.32
N LEU A 315 4.92 -14.44 7.51
CA LEU A 315 5.58 -14.82 8.76
C LEU A 315 5.01 -16.09 9.40
N LYS A 316 3.76 -16.49 9.09
CA LYS A 316 3.13 -17.69 9.67
C LYS A 316 3.96 -18.97 9.43
N ASP A 317 4.63 -19.04 8.30
CA ASP A 317 5.58 -20.12 7.97
C ASP A 317 6.90 -19.54 7.44
N TYR A 318 7.59 -18.76 8.28
CA TYR A 318 8.83 -18.10 7.88
C TYR A 318 9.98 -19.07 7.57
N HIS A 319 9.98 -20.27 8.16
CA HIS A 319 10.95 -21.32 7.81
C HIS A 319 10.81 -21.76 6.35
N LEU A 320 9.58 -21.86 5.84
CA LEU A 320 9.35 -22.16 4.43
C LEU A 320 9.59 -20.92 3.54
N ASN A 321 9.04 -19.78 3.93
CA ASN A 321 8.96 -18.61 3.05
C ASN A 321 10.23 -17.74 3.03
N LEU A 322 11.03 -17.76 4.09
CA LEU A 322 12.07 -16.75 4.36
C LEU A 322 13.39 -17.35 4.82
N SER A 323 13.54 -18.68 4.80
CA SER A 323 14.76 -19.34 5.26
C SER A 323 15.99 -18.98 4.43
N GLN A 324 15.86 -18.65 3.16
CA GLN A 324 17.01 -18.24 2.35
C GLN A 324 17.29 -16.72 2.44
N GLU A 325 16.42 -15.97 3.12
CA GLU A 325 16.48 -14.50 3.16
C GLU A 325 16.23 -13.93 4.58
N PRO A 326 17.18 -14.09 5.52
CA PRO A 326 17.04 -13.58 6.90
C PRO A 326 16.78 -12.07 6.98
N MET A 327 17.34 -11.31 6.04
CA MET A 327 17.12 -9.86 5.97
C MET A 327 15.68 -9.51 5.57
N THR A 328 15.07 -10.29 4.69
CA THR A 328 13.66 -10.14 4.30
C THR A 328 12.75 -10.43 5.50
N PHE A 329 13.05 -11.48 6.29
CA PHE A 329 12.36 -11.75 7.54
C PHE A 329 12.38 -10.56 8.50
N LYS A 330 13.58 -9.99 8.74
CA LYS A 330 13.73 -8.82 9.61
C LYS A 330 12.86 -7.65 9.16
N ARG A 331 12.84 -7.36 7.86
CA ARG A 331 12.05 -6.25 7.29
C ARG A 331 10.55 -6.49 7.39
N ILE A 332 10.07 -7.68 7.03
CA ILE A 332 8.64 -8.00 7.12
C ILE A 332 8.17 -7.97 8.58
N LEU A 333 8.96 -8.48 9.53
CA LEU A 333 8.63 -8.39 10.95
C LEU A 333 8.63 -6.94 11.44
N THR A 334 9.60 -6.14 11.01
CA THR A 334 9.65 -4.70 11.33
C THR A 334 8.39 -4.00 10.80
N LEU A 335 8.00 -4.29 9.55
CA LEU A 335 6.78 -3.74 8.96
C LEU A 335 5.54 -4.16 9.75
N LEU A 336 5.41 -5.44 10.09
CA LEU A 336 4.29 -5.98 10.89
C LEU A 336 4.13 -5.22 12.21
N VAL A 337 5.24 -5.00 12.91
CA VAL A 337 5.24 -4.28 14.17
C VAL A 337 4.91 -2.80 13.98
N SER A 338 5.39 -2.17 12.91
CA SER A 338 5.09 -0.78 12.57
C SER A 338 3.63 -0.55 12.17
N VAL A 339 2.98 -1.47 11.45
CA VAL A 339 1.55 -1.34 11.13
C VAL A 339 0.64 -1.81 12.27
N GLY A 340 1.15 -2.69 13.13
CA GLY A 340 0.41 -3.36 14.20
C GLY A 340 -0.03 -4.76 13.81
N MET A 341 -0.04 -5.67 14.79
CA MET A 341 -0.41 -7.07 14.60
C MET A 341 -1.92 -7.26 14.69
N LEU A 342 -2.51 -7.87 13.67
CA LEU A 342 -3.93 -8.17 13.68
C LEU A 342 -4.25 -9.25 14.72
N ALA A 343 -5.18 -8.95 15.63
CA ALA A 343 -5.70 -9.90 16.61
C ALA A 343 -7.22 -9.79 16.71
N SER A 344 -7.85 -10.86 17.16
CA SER A 344 -9.25 -10.83 17.59
C SER A 344 -9.32 -10.49 19.07
N ASP A 345 -10.20 -9.58 19.46
CA ASP A 345 -10.56 -9.39 20.86
C ASP A 345 -11.49 -10.51 21.36
N GLU A 346 -11.89 -10.43 22.63
CA GLU A 346 -12.76 -11.40 23.31
C GLU A 346 -14.14 -11.52 22.65
N SER A 347 -14.58 -10.48 21.93
CA SER A 347 -15.86 -10.45 21.23
C SER A 347 -15.79 -10.96 19.79
N GLY A 348 -14.60 -11.35 19.32
CA GLY A 348 -14.40 -11.77 17.92
C GLY A 348 -14.07 -10.61 16.98
N VAL A 349 -13.98 -9.38 17.47
CA VAL A 349 -13.74 -8.18 16.65
C VAL A 349 -12.25 -8.03 16.40
N LEU A 350 -11.90 -7.80 15.14
CA LEU A 350 -10.51 -7.65 14.71
C LEU A 350 -10.00 -6.25 15.06
N LYS A 351 -8.85 -6.19 15.75
CA LYS A 351 -8.13 -4.97 16.10
C LYS A 351 -6.64 -5.07 15.77
N LEU A 352 -5.99 -3.92 15.61
CA LEU A 352 -4.54 -3.82 15.45
C LEU A 352 -3.88 -3.64 16.82
N VAL A 353 -3.05 -4.61 17.21
CA VAL A 353 -2.27 -4.61 18.45
C VAL A 353 -0.89 -4.02 18.14
N ARG A 354 -0.55 -2.90 18.78
CA ARG A 354 0.75 -2.25 18.60
C ARG A 354 1.68 -2.57 19.77
N PRO A 355 2.92 -3.04 19.54
CA PRO A 355 3.83 -3.41 20.64
C PRO A 355 4.15 -2.27 21.61
N VAL A 356 4.12 -1.01 21.15
CA VAL A 356 4.32 0.17 21.99
C VAL A 356 3.18 0.34 23.01
N THR A 357 1.95 0.00 22.64
CA THR A 357 0.76 0.19 23.48
C THR A 357 0.39 -1.06 24.28
N GLU A 358 0.54 -2.23 23.66
CA GLU A 358 0.13 -3.53 24.23
C GLU A 358 1.30 -4.55 24.12
N PRO A 359 2.42 -4.34 24.85
CA PRO A 359 3.64 -5.14 24.70
C PRO A 359 3.46 -6.61 25.04
N GLU A 360 2.69 -6.93 26.07
CA GLU A 360 2.44 -8.32 26.50
C GLU A 360 1.61 -9.10 25.47
N LEU A 361 0.55 -8.49 24.95
CA LEU A 361 -0.28 -9.08 23.90
C LEU A 361 0.52 -9.24 22.61
N ALA A 362 1.38 -8.26 22.29
CA ALA A 362 2.28 -8.35 21.15
C ALA A 362 3.28 -9.52 21.29
N ALA A 363 3.93 -9.66 22.44
CA ALA A 363 4.85 -10.77 22.70
C ALA A 363 4.14 -12.14 22.56
N ARG A 364 2.88 -12.25 23.01
CA ARG A 364 2.04 -13.44 22.81
C ARG A 364 1.76 -13.75 21.34
N LEU A 365 1.44 -12.73 20.53
CA LEU A 365 1.18 -12.92 19.10
C LEU A 365 2.43 -13.40 18.37
N ILE A 366 3.59 -12.83 18.70
CA ILE A 366 4.88 -13.24 18.12
C ILE A 366 5.25 -14.66 18.56
N LYS A 367 5.01 -15.01 19.83
CA LYS A 367 5.13 -16.39 20.30
C LYS A 367 4.27 -17.34 19.45
N GLY A 368 3.02 -16.98 19.16
CA GLY A 368 2.16 -17.75 18.26
C GLY A 368 2.72 -17.92 16.84
N LEU A 369 3.38 -16.90 16.27
CA LEU A 369 4.05 -17.00 14.97
C LEU A 369 5.20 -18.02 14.99
N ILE A 370 6.04 -17.96 16.04
CA ILE A 370 7.14 -18.92 16.24
C ILE A 370 6.59 -20.34 16.34
N GLU A 371 5.59 -20.54 17.21
CA GLU A 371 5.00 -21.86 17.41
C GLU A 371 4.38 -22.43 16.13
N ASN A 372 3.71 -21.58 15.33
CA ASN A 372 3.12 -21.99 14.06
C ASN A 372 4.18 -22.44 13.04
N SER A 373 5.24 -21.65 12.85
CA SER A 373 6.26 -21.97 11.84
C SER A 373 7.15 -23.13 12.26
N VAL A 374 7.52 -23.23 13.55
CA VAL A 374 8.24 -24.39 14.09
C VAL A 374 7.39 -25.64 13.96
N HIS A 375 6.09 -25.58 14.30
CA HIS A 375 5.19 -26.72 14.14
C HIS A 375 5.07 -27.17 12.68
N ALA A 376 4.92 -26.24 11.73
CA ALA A 376 4.87 -26.54 10.31
C ALA A 376 6.14 -27.26 9.83
N THR A 377 7.31 -26.79 10.27
CA THR A 377 8.61 -27.40 9.95
C THR A 377 8.76 -28.79 10.55
N CYS A 378 8.41 -28.97 11.83
CA CYS A 378 8.43 -30.28 12.49
C CYS A 378 7.49 -31.27 11.78
N LYS A 379 6.31 -30.81 11.33
CA LYS A 379 5.38 -31.64 10.56
C LYS A 379 6.00 -32.09 9.23
N GLN A 380 6.63 -31.18 8.48
CA GLN A 380 7.33 -31.53 7.24
C GLN A 380 8.46 -32.54 7.48
N LEU A 381 9.27 -32.34 8.52
CA LEU A 381 10.31 -33.30 8.91
C LEU A 381 9.72 -34.67 9.27
N ASN A 382 8.59 -34.69 9.96
CA ASN A 382 7.90 -35.93 10.30
C ASN A 382 7.45 -36.68 9.05
N ASP A 383 6.84 -36.00 8.09
CA ASP A 383 6.38 -36.61 6.85
C ASP A 383 7.56 -37.20 6.05
N VAL A 384 8.69 -36.49 6.01
CA VAL A 384 9.94 -37.00 5.45
C VAL A 384 10.41 -38.24 6.23
N TYR A 385 10.48 -38.16 7.56
CA TYR A 385 10.91 -39.26 8.42
C TYR A 385 10.07 -40.52 8.23
N GLU A 386 8.73 -40.43 8.25
CA GLU A 386 7.84 -41.58 8.10
C GLU A 386 8.01 -42.23 6.72
N ASN A 387 8.11 -41.43 5.65
CA ASN A 387 8.39 -41.92 4.30
C ASN A 387 9.75 -42.63 4.21
N PHE A 388 10.78 -42.09 4.88
CA PHE A 388 12.08 -42.73 4.96
C PHE A 388 12.02 -44.02 5.78
N ASN A 389 11.32 -44.05 6.90
CA ASN A 389 11.23 -45.21 7.78
C ASN A 389 10.53 -46.41 7.11
N MET A 390 9.48 -46.15 6.31
CA MET A 390 8.72 -47.19 5.61
C MET A 390 9.47 -47.83 4.42
N ASN A 391 10.51 -47.18 3.90
CA ASN A 391 11.24 -47.66 2.73
C ASN A 391 12.29 -48.73 3.13
N SER A 392 12.06 -50.01 2.82
CA SER A 392 12.83 -51.18 3.29
C SER A 392 14.25 -51.40 2.71
N LYS A 393 14.86 -50.39 2.06
CA LYS A 393 16.21 -50.53 1.49
C LYS A 393 17.28 -50.53 2.60
N PRO A 394 18.34 -51.37 2.50
CA PRO A 394 19.45 -51.38 3.45
C PRO A 394 20.23 -50.06 3.40
N ARG A 395 20.60 -49.50 4.56
CA ARG A 395 21.08 -48.11 4.67
C ARG A 395 22.26 -47.94 5.61
N LYS A 396 23.00 -46.85 5.38
CA LYS A 396 24.20 -46.43 6.11
C LYS A 396 23.93 -45.64 7.41
N GLN A 397 22.72 -45.10 7.62
CA GLN A 397 22.42 -44.25 8.78
C GLN A 397 20.99 -44.46 9.28
N HIS A 398 20.82 -44.54 10.59
CA HIS A 398 19.52 -44.74 11.25
C HIS A 398 18.56 -43.56 10.99
N PRO A 399 17.26 -43.80 10.70
CA PRO A 399 16.28 -42.74 10.43
C PRO A 399 16.18 -41.67 11.53
N LEU A 400 16.28 -42.06 12.80
CA LEU A 400 16.28 -41.10 13.92
C LEU A 400 17.56 -40.25 13.97
N ALA A 401 18.73 -40.80 13.62
CA ALA A 401 19.97 -40.03 13.59
C ALA A 401 19.93 -38.97 12.46
N MET A 402 19.32 -39.32 11.32
CA MET A 402 19.06 -38.37 10.24
C MET A 402 18.06 -37.29 10.66
N LEU A 403 16.96 -37.67 11.33
CA LEU A 403 15.98 -36.71 11.85
C LEU A 403 16.62 -35.75 12.86
N ALA A 404 17.44 -36.26 13.79
CA ALA A 404 18.18 -35.45 14.76
C ALA A 404 19.09 -34.43 14.08
N HIS A 405 19.82 -34.88 13.05
CA HIS A 405 20.67 -34.00 12.25
C HIS A 405 19.87 -32.88 11.57
N GLN A 406 18.72 -33.19 10.97
CA GLN A 406 17.86 -32.19 10.34
C GLN A 406 17.27 -31.20 11.36
N VAL A 407 16.81 -31.70 12.52
CA VAL A 407 16.30 -30.85 13.61
C VAL A 407 17.39 -29.89 14.10
N LYS A 408 18.64 -30.36 14.26
CA LYS A 408 19.76 -29.49 14.63
C LYS A 408 20.03 -28.40 13.59
N LEU A 409 20.09 -28.74 12.30
CA LEU A 409 20.33 -27.75 11.25
C LEU A 409 19.26 -26.63 11.29
N ILE A 410 18.00 -27.00 11.51
CA ILE A 410 16.91 -26.04 11.62
C ILE A 410 16.99 -25.24 12.93
N ALA A 411 17.34 -25.88 14.05
CA ALA A 411 17.49 -25.19 15.33
C ALA A 411 18.67 -24.21 15.33
N GLU A 412 19.80 -24.57 14.72
CA GLU A 412 20.95 -23.69 14.50
C GLU A 412 20.54 -22.50 13.64
N LYS A 413 19.77 -22.73 12.58
CA LYS A 413 19.24 -21.67 11.73
C LYS A 413 18.29 -20.75 12.48
N GLU A 414 17.36 -21.30 13.24
CA GLU A 414 16.46 -20.55 14.12
C GLU A 414 17.25 -19.65 15.09
N SER A 415 18.32 -20.18 15.70
CA SER A 415 19.21 -19.45 16.61
C SER A 415 19.99 -18.32 15.93
N ASN A 416 20.47 -18.55 14.71
CA ASN A 416 21.36 -17.60 14.03
C ASN A 416 20.58 -16.52 13.26
N ASP A 417 19.49 -16.88 12.60
CA ASP A 417 18.81 -16.01 11.63
C ASP A 417 17.58 -15.32 12.22
N PHE A 418 16.78 -16.03 13.03
CA PHE A 418 15.43 -15.57 13.43
C PHE A 418 15.36 -15.07 14.88
N ILE A 419 15.91 -15.83 15.83
CA ILE A 419 15.90 -15.50 17.26
C ILE A 419 16.48 -14.12 17.57
N PRO A 420 17.59 -13.65 16.96
CA PRO A 420 18.14 -12.32 17.25
C PRO A 420 17.17 -11.19 16.90
N VAL A 421 16.32 -11.39 15.89
CA VAL A 421 15.30 -10.41 15.50
C VAL A 421 14.06 -10.52 16.38
N LEU A 422 13.59 -11.74 16.64
CA LEU A 422 12.38 -12.02 17.42
C LEU A 422 12.53 -11.60 18.89
N ARG A 423 13.72 -11.72 19.48
CA ARG A 423 13.98 -11.35 20.89
C ARG A 423 13.73 -9.88 21.20
N ASN A 424 13.81 -9.00 20.21
CA ASN A 424 13.49 -7.58 20.38
C ASN A 424 12.02 -7.34 20.77
N TRP A 425 11.14 -8.30 20.46
CA TRP A 425 9.70 -8.18 20.67
C TRP A 425 9.12 -9.31 21.54
N CYS A 426 9.82 -10.44 21.63
CA CYS A 426 9.48 -11.58 22.47
C CYS A 426 10.76 -12.15 23.10
N PRO A 427 11.12 -11.74 24.34
CA PRO A 427 12.36 -12.18 24.99
C PRO A 427 12.49 -13.71 25.10
N GLU A 428 11.36 -14.42 25.23
CA GLU A 428 11.30 -15.89 25.34
C GLU A 428 11.42 -16.64 24.00
N ALA A 429 11.58 -15.94 22.86
CA ALA A 429 11.54 -16.54 21.52
C ALA A 429 12.41 -17.81 21.40
N GLY A 430 13.64 -17.77 21.92
CA GLY A 430 14.57 -18.90 21.87
C GLY A 430 14.19 -20.07 22.79
N ILE A 431 13.56 -19.81 23.93
CA ILE A 431 13.06 -20.86 24.82
C ILE A 431 11.89 -21.57 24.14
N VAL A 432 10.97 -20.81 23.55
CA VAL A 432 9.77 -21.34 22.89
C VAL A 432 10.13 -22.27 21.74
N SER A 433 11.00 -21.84 20.83
CA SER A 433 11.41 -22.67 19.68
C SER A 433 12.18 -23.91 20.12
N SER A 434 13.14 -23.77 21.05
CA SER A 434 13.93 -24.90 21.58
C SER A 434 13.05 -25.96 22.24
N MET A 435 12.08 -25.55 23.08
CA MET A 435 11.15 -26.49 23.72
C MET A 435 10.33 -27.27 22.70
N LYS A 436 9.92 -26.64 21.59
CA LYS A 436 9.13 -27.31 20.54
C LYS A 436 9.97 -28.29 19.73
N PHE A 437 11.20 -27.93 19.36
CA PHE A 437 12.12 -28.86 18.69
C PHE A 437 12.48 -30.05 19.59
N HIS A 438 12.80 -29.79 20.86
CA HIS A 438 13.13 -30.82 21.83
C HIS A 438 11.95 -31.78 22.04
N LYS A 439 10.74 -31.24 22.24
CA LYS A 439 9.53 -32.07 22.37
C LYS A 439 9.28 -32.92 21.11
N PHE A 440 9.36 -32.30 19.93
CA PHE A 440 9.14 -33.00 18.66
C PHE A 440 10.08 -34.20 18.48
N TYR A 441 11.37 -34.01 18.72
CA TYR A 441 12.34 -35.11 18.63
C TYR A 441 12.15 -36.12 19.77
N GLY A 442 11.91 -35.63 20.99
CA GLY A 442 11.64 -36.43 22.18
C GLY A 442 10.49 -37.42 22.01
N ASP A 443 9.39 -36.99 21.38
CA ASP A 443 8.22 -37.83 21.10
C ASP A 443 8.56 -39.03 20.17
N LYS A 444 9.72 -39.03 19.50
CA LYS A 444 10.19 -40.12 18.62
C LYS A 444 11.18 -41.08 19.30
N LEU A 445 11.63 -40.77 20.51
CA LEU A 445 12.59 -41.56 21.28
C LEU A 445 12.05 -42.79 22.04
N PRO A 446 10.74 -43.07 22.20
CA PRO A 446 10.28 -44.31 22.85
C PRO A 446 10.76 -45.63 22.19
N PHE A 447 11.45 -45.57 21.05
CA PHE A 447 12.20 -46.71 20.54
C PHE A 447 13.28 -47.19 21.54
N LEU A 448 13.86 -46.27 22.33
CA LEU A 448 14.91 -46.56 23.32
C LEU A 448 14.42 -47.48 24.45
N ASP A 449 13.13 -47.43 24.80
CA ASP A 449 12.54 -48.31 25.80
C ASP A 449 12.54 -49.80 25.39
N LYS A 450 12.75 -50.07 24.08
CA LYS A 450 12.81 -51.43 23.51
C LYS A 450 14.24 -51.88 23.18
N VAL A 451 15.25 -51.06 23.45
CA VAL A 451 16.66 -51.36 23.13
C VAL A 451 17.33 -52.00 24.32
N SER A 452 17.66 -53.29 24.21
CA SER A 452 18.38 -54.05 25.24
C SER A 452 19.91 -54.03 25.08
N CYS A 453 20.43 -53.57 23.93
CA CYS A 453 21.87 -53.56 23.60
C CYS A 453 22.27 -52.25 22.88
N LEU A 454 23.42 -51.67 23.24
CA LEU A 454 24.00 -50.52 22.52
C LEU A 454 24.57 -50.98 21.17
N SER A 455 23.82 -50.83 20.08
CA SER A 455 24.35 -50.93 18.71
C SER A 455 24.96 -49.60 18.26
N GLU A 456 25.78 -49.60 17.19
CA GLU A 456 26.30 -48.36 16.57
C GLU A 456 25.19 -47.37 16.21
N ASP A 457 24.04 -47.86 15.76
CA ASP A 457 22.85 -47.03 15.46
C ASP A 457 22.28 -46.35 16.72
N VAL A 458 22.27 -47.06 17.85
CA VAL A 458 21.80 -46.55 19.14
C VAL A 458 22.78 -45.52 19.68
N ILE A 459 24.09 -45.78 19.60
CA ILE A 459 25.15 -44.83 19.99
C ILE A 459 25.05 -43.54 19.17
N CYS A 460 24.80 -43.65 17.86
CA CYS A 460 24.58 -42.47 17.01
C CYS A 460 23.40 -41.64 17.52
N VAL A 461 22.26 -42.24 17.82
CA VAL A 461 21.07 -41.52 18.34
C VAL A 461 21.34 -40.90 19.73
N PHE A 462 22.11 -41.55 20.60
CA PHE A 462 22.49 -41.02 21.92
C PHE A 462 23.45 -39.83 21.86
N LEU A 463 24.41 -39.83 20.95
CA LEU A 463 25.34 -38.70 20.75
C LEU A 463 24.59 -37.41 20.36
N TRP A 464 23.46 -37.55 19.66
CA TRP A 464 22.59 -36.46 19.27
C TRP A 464 21.68 -35.93 20.40
N LEU A 465 21.50 -36.68 21.49
CA LEU A 465 20.74 -36.23 22.67
C LEU A 465 21.56 -35.36 23.63
N LEU A 466 22.88 -35.40 23.50
CA LEU A 466 23.84 -34.71 24.37
C LEU A 466 24.31 -33.36 23.80
N CYS A 467 23.96 -33.04 22.55
CA CYS A 467 24.22 -31.77 21.86
C CYS A 467 22.92 -31.02 21.66
#